data_AF-A0A3L7SPP6-F1
#
_entry.id   AF-A0A3L7SPP6-F1
#
_cell.length_a   1.000
_cell.length_b   1.000
_cell.length_c   1.000
_cell.angle_alpha   90.00
_cell.angle_beta   90.00
_cell.angle_gamma   90.00
#
_symmetry.space_group_name_H-M   'P 1'
#
loop_
_entity.id
_entity.type
_entity.pdbx_description
1 polymer ?
#
loop_
_entity_poly.entity_id
_entity_poly.type
_entity_poly.pdbx_seq_one_letter_code
_entity_poly.pdbx_strand_id
1 'polypeptide(L)'
;MPPWRDEKKELAGHSGGWANKHGGEGQMAVTSMSRGRSLAVVLLTAASLAGGPLAWADEEPVVDSPVTVDETIDEVPKDGPDVGDEPPAEPQAEAAQAAQDSGDSDESADAENPGADAATEASGEPSDATVSDASVQSHRVRIKLDVTGEIFAPAGRDVPPVRRPIAVDARFDFVQTGTGEPSRNVTRRYRDAAADVRVDDAVRAARLPNDVRELRVSLEGATPMPSLETGFLTREELDLLETPFDPLLLDQLLPAKPVAIGDSWTVAADAAAGLLAIDTVESGGLDAKLIEVVDGRATVKLSGIIDGAADGVPTHVVVEGTCATAASDAEGGVRLGMGITNLAVTLQERREASHVAPGFDIEARLTVALATVERDGADVAAAEQSGVESRRRGAGKPGFVWHRDVAGRYELVHDARWRAIEDGPDGLVMRFVDRGALVAQCSITALPRAPSQSPPTIAEVERDLERSLAGQFSRFEHSSEATRSDGVRLVRVVATGRADGLPFRWIHTVLTDETGHRLVVSSTLEQSLEKRFGTSDRELVDGIRLPAEAESGPETAEDDRLTSGRQARLPQESRTP
;
A
#
# COMPACT_ATOMS: atom_id res chain seq x y z
N MET A 1 -68.47 0.97 -45.18
CA MET A 1 -69.02 -0.40 -45.24
C MET A 1 -68.04 -1.32 -44.53
N PRO A 2 -68.56 -2.21 -43.67
CA PRO A 2 -67.89 -2.81 -42.49
C PRO A 2 -67.40 -4.25 -42.83
N PRO A 3 -67.00 -5.17 -41.91
CA PRO A 3 -67.23 -5.24 -40.46
C PRO A 3 -66.00 -5.53 -39.56
N TRP A 4 -65.96 -5.15 -38.27
CA TRP A 4 -66.73 -5.60 -37.06
C TRP A 4 -66.47 -7.09 -36.76
N ARG A 5 -66.17 -7.63 -35.55
CA ARG A 5 -66.52 -7.41 -34.12
C ARG A 5 -65.52 -8.30 -33.32
N ASP A 6 -64.93 -7.85 -32.22
CA ASP A 6 -65.31 -8.09 -30.81
C ASP A 6 -65.17 -9.52 -30.25
N GLU A 7 -64.71 -9.52 -28.99
CA GLU A 7 -64.99 -10.45 -27.86
C GLU A 7 -64.05 -11.61 -27.49
N LYS A 8 -63.36 -11.39 -26.35
CA LYS A 8 -63.38 -12.16 -25.08
C LYS A 8 -63.26 -13.70 -25.09
N LYS A 9 -62.24 -14.20 -24.37
CA LYS A 9 -62.29 -15.22 -23.28
C LYS A 9 -60.86 -15.50 -22.78
N GLU A 10 -60.50 -15.16 -21.55
CA GLU A 10 -60.63 -15.94 -20.29
C GLU A 10 -59.85 -17.28 -20.23
N LEU A 11 -58.92 -17.30 -19.25
CA LEU A 11 -58.54 -18.40 -18.34
C LEU A 11 -57.56 -19.51 -18.81
N ALA A 12 -56.29 -19.27 -18.45
CA ALA A 12 -55.38 -20.10 -17.62
C ALA A 12 -55.23 -21.62 -17.89
N GLY A 13 -53.98 -22.05 -18.16
CA GLY A 13 -53.53 -23.42 -17.87
C GLY A 13 -52.27 -23.94 -18.58
N HIS A 14 -51.09 -23.69 -18.01
CA HIS A 14 -49.87 -24.54 -17.93
C HIS A 14 -49.19 -25.11 -19.21
N SER A 15 -47.90 -24.79 -19.39
CA SER A 15 -46.78 -25.77 -19.47
C SER A 15 -45.46 -25.17 -20.02
N GLY A 16 -44.33 -25.67 -19.50
CA GLY A 16 -42.98 -25.60 -20.12
C GLY A 16 -42.20 -24.30 -19.86
N GLY A 17 -41.01 -24.27 -19.27
CA GLY A 17 -39.98 -25.31 -19.14
C GLY A 17 -38.94 -25.18 -20.26
N TRP A 18 -37.74 -24.72 -19.87
CA TRP A 18 -36.45 -24.65 -20.59
C TRP A 18 -36.25 -23.54 -21.63
N ALA A 19 -35.25 -22.65 -21.47
CA ALA A 19 -33.80 -22.84 -21.30
C ALA A 19 -33.08 -23.26 -22.59
N ASN A 20 -32.37 -22.29 -23.19
CA ASN A 20 -31.18 -22.44 -24.04
C ASN A 20 -30.26 -21.24 -23.66
N LYS A 21 -29.03 -21.39 -23.16
CA LYS A 21 -27.79 -21.90 -23.79
C LYS A 21 -27.55 -21.22 -25.16
N HIS A 22 -26.43 -20.58 -25.49
CA HIS A 22 -25.03 -20.67 -25.06
C HIS A 22 -24.25 -19.43 -25.53
N GLY A 23 -23.05 -19.23 -24.96
CA GLY A 23 -21.94 -18.47 -25.55
C GLY A 23 -21.58 -17.23 -24.72
N GLY A 24 -20.53 -17.17 -23.90
CA GLY A 24 -19.28 -17.92 -23.96
C GLY A 24 -18.17 -17.00 -24.47
N GLU A 25 -17.79 -15.99 -23.68
CA GLU A 25 -16.48 -15.34 -23.79
C GLU A 25 -15.87 -15.27 -22.40
N GLY A 26 -14.80 -16.02 -22.22
CA GLY A 26 -13.96 -15.98 -21.04
C GLY A 26 -13.19 -14.67 -21.04
N GLN A 27 -13.48 -13.82 -20.06
CA GLN A 27 -12.65 -12.67 -19.76
C GLN A 27 -11.70 -13.09 -18.64
N MET A 28 -10.46 -13.41 -19.02
CA MET A 28 -9.35 -13.45 -18.09
C MET A 28 -9.21 -12.07 -17.47
N ALA A 29 -9.72 -11.90 -16.25
CA ALA A 29 -9.39 -10.79 -15.40
C ALA A 29 -7.95 -10.97 -14.92
N VAL A 30 -6.99 -10.46 -15.70
CA VAL A 30 -5.64 -10.19 -15.21
C VAL A 30 -5.78 -9.06 -14.20
N THR A 31 -6.00 -9.45 -12.94
CA THR A 31 -5.98 -8.52 -11.81
C THR A 31 -4.52 -8.30 -11.47
N SER A 32 -3.88 -7.38 -12.17
CA SER A 32 -2.57 -6.85 -11.74
C SER A 32 -2.81 -6.04 -10.47
N MET A 33 -2.59 -6.67 -9.32
CA MET A 33 -2.47 -6.00 -8.03
C MET A 33 -0.97 -5.71 -7.83
N SER A 34 -0.46 -4.63 -8.41
CA SER A 34 0.81 -4.08 -7.95
C SER A 34 0.54 -3.17 -6.76
N ARG A 35 0.97 -3.62 -5.59
CA ARG A 35 1.03 -2.84 -4.36
C ARG A 35 2.51 -2.63 -4.11
N GLY A 36 3.06 -1.55 -4.65
CA GLY A 36 4.39 -1.18 -4.21
C GLY A 36 4.28 -0.53 -2.84
N ARG A 37 5.27 -0.88 -2.04
CA ARG A 37 5.66 -0.21 -0.82
C ARG A 37 7.15 -0.06 -0.98
N SER A 38 7.64 1.13 -0.69
CA SER A 38 9.00 1.44 -1.06
C SER A 38 9.89 1.97 0.04
N LEU A 39 11.10 1.40 0.09
CA LEU A 39 12.24 1.71 0.93
C LEU A 39 11.83 2.27 2.30
N ALA A 40 11.01 1.50 2.99
CA ALA A 40 10.39 1.91 4.24
C ALA A 40 11.30 1.80 5.48
N VAL A 41 12.60 1.50 5.33
CA VAL A 41 13.55 1.59 6.46
C VAL A 41 13.67 3.03 6.99
N VAL A 42 13.23 4.04 6.23
CA VAL A 42 13.73 5.42 6.41
C VAL A 42 12.67 6.48 6.77
N LEU A 43 11.37 6.36 6.46
CA LEU A 43 10.54 7.59 6.38
C LEU A 43 9.44 7.77 7.44
N LEU A 44 8.98 6.73 8.11
CA LEU A 44 8.04 6.89 9.25
C LEU A 44 8.76 7.10 10.58
N THR A 45 9.92 6.47 10.78
CA THR A 45 10.83 6.78 11.89
C THR A 45 11.40 8.20 11.79
N ALA A 46 11.69 8.69 10.58
CA ALA A 46 12.12 10.06 10.33
C ALA A 46 11.02 11.11 10.55
N ALA A 47 9.76 10.83 10.16
CA ALA A 47 8.64 11.73 10.41
C ALA A 47 8.40 11.95 11.92
N SER A 48 8.56 10.90 12.74
CA SER A 48 8.47 11.01 14.20
C SER A 48 9.68 11.70 14.83
N LEU A 49 10.88 11.63 14.22
CA LEU A 49 12.08 12.35 14.68
C LEU A 49 12.13 13.82 14.26
N ALA A 50 11.57 14.15 13.09
CA ALA A 50 11.31 15.53 12.70
C ALA A 50 10.19 16.17 13.54
N GLY A 51 9.47 15.36 14.32
CA GLY A 51 8.36 15.69 15.21
C GLY A 51 8.75 16.26 16.58
N GLY A 52 9.38 17.44 16.61
CA GLY A 52 8.74 18.51 17.39
C GLY A 52 7.56 19.03 16.56
N PRO A 53 6.57 19.78 17.08
CA PRO A 53 5.51 20.29 16.23
C PRO A 53 6.19 21.04 15.08
N LEU A 54 6.11 20.48 13.86
CA LEU A 54 6.15 21.28 12.66
C LEU A 54 4.85 22.06 12.74
N ALA A 55 4.91 23.14 13.53
CA ALA A 55 3.85 24.10 13.65
C ALA A 55 3.60 24.59 12.22
N TRP A 56 2.55 24.07 11.62
CA TRP A 56 1.79 24.82 10.63
C TRP A 56 1.53 26.15 11.31
N ALA A 57 2.05 27.25 10.75
CA ALA A 57 2.02 28.54 11.41
C ALA A 57 0.56 28.91 11.76
N ASP A 58 0.23 28.83 13.04
CA ASP A 58 -0.96 29.46 13.60
C ASP A 58 -0.69 30.97 13.64
N GLU A 59 -1.12 31.69 12.61
CA GLU A 59 -1.43 33.11 12.78
C GLU A 59 -2.88 33.23 13.22
N GLU A 60 -3.09 33.50 14.50
CA GLU A 60 -4.37 34.01 15.00
C GLU A 60 -4.64 35.38 14.35
N PRO A 61 -5.75 35.59 13.64
CA PRO A 61 -6.14 36.93 13.24
C PRO A 61 -6.63 37.68 14.48
N VAL A 62 -5.85 38.67 14.91
CA VAL A 62 -6.30 39.73 15.81
C VAL A 62 -7.54 40.38 15.18
N VAL A 63 -8.70 40.13 15.77
CA VAL A 63 -9.96 40.79 15.42
C VAL A 63 -9.93 42.19 16.00
N ASP A 64 -9.47 43.16 15.22
CA ASP A 64 -9.72 44.57 15.53
C ASP A 64 -11.13 44.95 15.08
N SER A 65 -11.93 45.42 16.04
CA SER A 65 -13.28 45.94 15.83
C SER A 65 -13.26 47.28 15.09
N PRO A 66 -14.34 47.64 14.37
CA PRO A 66 -14.29 48.71 13.39
C PRO A 66 -14.40 50.10 14.03
N VAL A 67 -13.56 51.03 13.57
CA VAL A 67 -13.76 52.47 13.75
C VAL A 67 -14.13 53.08 12.40
N THR A 68 -15.35 53.62 12.35
CA THR A 68 -15.93 54.46 11.31
C THR A 68 -15.36 55.88 11.34
N VAL A 69 -14.84 56.39 10.22
CA VAL A 69 -14.90 57.80 9.73
C VAL A 69 -14.54 57.76 8.23
N ASP A 70 -15.46 57.89 7.28
CA ASP A 70 -15.98 59.12 6.61
C ASP A 70 -14.97 59.93 5.77
N GLU A 71 -15.50 60.43 4.64
CA GLU A 71 -14.99 61.45 3.69
C GLU A 71 -14.29 61.05 2.36
N THR A 72 -15.13 61.08 1.30
CA THR A 72 -15.05 61.84 0.02
C THR A 72 -13.91 61.67 -1.02
N ILE A 73 -14.32 61.14 -2.18
CA ILE A 73 -14.30 61.70 -3.57
C ILE A 73 -13.01 62.40 -4.06
N ASP A 74 -12.37 61.87 -5.13
CA ASP A 74 -12.31 62.57 -6.45
C ASP A 74 -11.69 61.73 -7.61
N GLU A 75 -12.35 61.86 -8.76
CA GLU A 75 -11.93 61.85 -10.18
C GLU A 75 -11.12 60.71 -10.88
N VAL A 76 -11.65 60.37 -12.07
CA VAL A 76 -11.12 59.59 -13.20
C VAL A 76 -10.82 60.59 -14.35
N PRO A 77 -9.73 60.47 -15.15
CA PRO A 77 -9.83 59.95 -16.53
C PRO A 77 -8.59 59.17 -17.04
N LYS A 78 -8.77 58.02 -17.71
CA LYS A 78 -8.70 57.77 -19.19
C LYS A 78 -7.42 58.25 -19.91
N ASP A 79 -6.67 57.30 -20.50
CA ASP A 79 -6.49 57.15 -21.96
C ASP A 79 -5.46 56.04 -22.33
N GLY A 80 -5.84 55.17 -23.28
CA GLY A 80 -4.91 54.36 -24.12
C GLY A 80 -4.45 55.18 -25.34
N PRO A 81 -3.62 54.66 -26.29
CA PRO A 81 -3.91 53.52 -27.19
C PRO A 81 -2.71 52.53 -27.38
N ASP A 82 -2.89 51.23 -27.67
CA ASP A 82 -3.19 50.50 -28.94
C ASP A 82 -2.01 50.34 -29.94
N VAL A 83 -2.06 49.22 -30.70
CA VAL A 83 -1.19 48.64 -31.75
C VAL A 83 -0.12 47.67 -31.22
N GLY A 84 0.00 46.40 -31.61
CA GLY A 84 -0.58 45.60 -32.71
C GLY A 84 0.53 44.70 -33.28
N ASP A 85 0.31 43.38 -33.39
CA ASP A 85 0.62 42.54 -34.57
C ASP A 85 0.56 41.02 -34.27
N GLU A 86 -0.17 40.34 -35.16
CA GLU A 86 -0.36 38.89 -35.31
C GLU A 86 0.76 38.24 -36.18
N PRO A 87 0.84 36.90 -36.27
CA PRO A 87 2.03 36.12 -36.64
C PRO A 87 2.07 35.73 -38.14
N PRO A 88 3.07 34.93 -38.56
CA PRO A 88 2.93 34.14 -39.79
C PRO A 88 3.08 32.61 -39.59
N ALA A 89 2.05 31.93 -40.09
CA ALA A 89 1.98 30.75 -40.97
C ALA A 89 3.10 29.68 -41.09
N GLU A 90 2.62 28.43 -41.19
CA GLU A 90 3.26 27.15 -41.58
C GLU A 90 3.90 27.14 -43.00
N PRO A 91 4.52 26.01 -43.40
CA PRO A 91 3.76 25.13 -44.31
C PRO A 91 3.87 23.61 -44.05
N GLN A 92 2.80 22.94 -44.46
CA GLN A 92 2.58 21.50 -44.62
C GLN A 92 3.48 20.85 -45.69
N ALA A 93 3.68 19.53 -45.58
CA ALA A 93 4.11 18.66 -46.68
C ALA A 93 3.19 17.43 -46.78
N GLU A 94 2.59 17.27 -47.96
CA GLU A 94 1.72 16.16 -48.38
C GLU A 94 2.49 15.07 -49.15
N ALA A 95 1.97 13.84 -49.00
CA ALA A 95 1.80 12.76 -50.00
C ALA A 95 3.00 11.98 -50.60
N ALA A 96 2.94 10.65 -50.44
CA ALA A 96 3.01 9.70 -51.56
C ALA A 96 2.38 8.33 -51.21
N GLN A 97 1.31 7.98 -51.91
CA GLN A 97 0.81 6.61 -52.13
C GLN A 97 1.35 6.08 -53.46
N ALA A 98 1.72 4.79 -53.51
CA ALA A 98 1.73 3.92 -54.69
C ALA A 98 1.65 2.47 -54.16
N ALA A 99 0.55 1.74 -54.33
CA ALA A 99 0.05 1.05 -55.53
C ALA A 99 0.52 -0.42 -55.59
N GLN A 100 -0.45 -1.27 -55.92
CA GLN A 100 -0.52 -2.73 -55.91
C GLN A 100 0.21 -3.38 -57.10
N ASP A 101 0.62 -4.65 -56.94
CA ASP A 101 0.41 -5.77 -57.89
C ASP A 101 0.87 -7.08 -57.20
N SER A 102 -0.02 -8.01 -56.85
CA SER A 102 -0.63 -9.09 -57.65
C SER A 102 0.33 -10.25 -57.98
N GLY A 103 -0.13 -11.48 -57.73
CA GLY A 103 0.64 -12.70 -57.92
C GLY A 103 0.06 -13.91 -57.18
N ASP A 104 -1.17 -14.25 -57.53
CA ASP A 104 -1.89 -15.51 -57.31
C ASP A 104 -1.04 -16.71 -57.85
N SER A 105 -1.00 -17.88 -57.21
CA SER A 105 -1.82 -19.10 -57.43
C SER A 105 -0.84 -20.27 -57.13
N ASP A 106 -1.16 -21.51 -56.76
CA ASP A 106 -2.37 -22.25 -56.46
C ASP A 106 -1.95 -23.60 -55.85
N GLU A 107 -2.93 -24.28 -55.23
CA GLU A 107 -3.11 -25.75 -55.16
C GLU A 107 -2.03 -26.64 -54.52
N SER A 108 -2.30 -27.74 -53.83
CA SER A 108 -3.46 -28.51 -53.30
C SER A 108 -2.78 -29.82 -52.77
N ALA A 109 -3.31 -30.77 -52.03
CA ALA A 109 -4.63 -31.13 -51.57
C ALA A 109 -4.46 -32.21 -50.48
N ASP A 110 -5.45 -32.26 -49.59
CA ASP A 110 -6.23 -33.43 -49.19
C ASP A 110 -5.79 -34.53 -48.18
N ALA A 111 -6.82 -34.77 -47.35
CA ALA A 111 -7.36 -36.04 -46.83
C ALA A 111 -6.83 -36.55 -45.49
N GLU A 112 -7.64 -37.07 -44.56
CA GLU A 112 -9.09 -37.17 -44.34
C GLU A 112 -9.27 -37.71 -42.89
N ASN A 113 -10.36 -37.34 -42.23
CA ASN A 113 -10.89 -37.88 -40.94
C ASN A 113 -11.44 -39.33 -41.17
N PRO A 114 -11.86 -40.19 -40.20
CA PRO A 114 -12.64 -39.96 -38.95
C PRO A 114 -12.20 -40.89 -37.77
N GLY A 115 -12.80 -41.04 -36.59
CA GLY A 115 -14.08 -40.71 -35.96
C GLY A 115 -14.14 -41.41 -34.57
N ALA A 116 -15.14 -41.03 -33.76
CA ALA A 116 -15.47 -41.42 -32.37
C ALA A 116 -15.48 -42.95 -32.06
N ASP A 117 -15.46 -43.45 -30.81
CA ASP A 117 -16.39 -43.18 -29.70
C ASP A 117 -15.99 -44.00 -28.44
N ALA A 118 -16.68 -43.75 -27.32
CA ALA A 118 -16.88 -44.61 -26.11
C ALA A 118 -16.25 -44.21 -24.77
N ALA A 119 -17.16 -43.93 -23.83
CA ALA A 119 -16.97 -43.74 -22.39
C ALA A 119 -16.62 -45.03 -21.64
N THR A 120 -15.90 -44.92 -20.51
CA THR A 120 -15.94 -45.87 -19.39
C THR A 120 -15.52 -45.16 -18.11
N GLU A 121 -16.46 -45.03 -17.17
CA GLU A 121 -16.19 -44.79 -15.75
C GLU A 121 -15.57 -46.06 -15.15
N ALA A 122 -14.43 -45.92 -14.47
CA ALA A 122 -13.92 -46.94 -13.57
C ALA A 122 -13.32 -46.24 -12.33
N SER A 123 -14.07 -46.35 -11.25
CA SER A 123 -13.66 -46.16 -9.86
C SER A 123 -12.41 -46.99 -9.54
N GLY A 124 -11.31 -46.30 -9.20
CA GLY A 124 -10.12 -46.87 -8.57
C GLY A 124 -9.78 -46.04 -7.33
N GLU A 125 -9.65 -46.72 -6.20
CA GLU A 125 -9.20 -46.16 -4.91
C GLU A 125 -7.93 -45.32 -5.08
N PRO A 126 -7.76 -44.20 -4.34
CA PRO A 126 -6.54 -43.41 -4.44
C PRO A 126 -5.38 -44.23 -3.88
N SER A 127 -4.54 -44.76 -4.79
CA SER A 127 -3.23 -45.27 -4.42
C SER A 127 -2.44 -44.12 -3.83
N ASP A 128 -1.83 -44.39 -2.69
CA ASP A 128 -0.88 -43.56 -1.96
C ASP A 128 0.24 -43.07 -2.90
N ALA A 129 -0.03 -41.97 -3.59
CA ALA A 129 0.93 -41.27 -4.42
C ALA A 129 1.80 -40.48 -3.45
N THR A 130 2.91 -41.10 -3.06
CA THR A 130 4.08 -40.46 -2.49
C THR A 130 4.31 -39.12 -3.18
N VAL A 131 3.96 -38.05 -2.46
CA VAL A 131 4.29 -36.68 -2.84
C VAL A 131 5.81 -36.65 -2.98
N SER A 132 6.25 -36.40 -4.22
CA SER A 132 7.64 -36.08 -4.54
C SER A 132 8.15 -35.06 -3.52
N ASP A 133 9.11 -35.49 -2.71
CA ASP A 133 9.73 -34.71 -1.64
C ASP A 133 10.42 -33.48 -2.26
N ALA A 134 9.73 -32.34 -2.28
CA ALA A 134 10.32 -31.08 -2.69
C ALA A 134 11.37 -30.74 -1.63
N SER A 135 12.64 -30.97 -1.95
CA SER A 135 13.75 -30.78 -1.01
C SER A 135 13.69 -29.37 -0.44
N VAL A 136 13.39 -29.27 0.85
CA VAL A 136 13.37 -28.00 1.57
C VAL A 136 14.79 -27.48 1.65
N GLN A 137 15.04 -26.29 1.09
CA GLN A 137 16.34 -25.63 1.15
C GLN A 137 16.32 -24.50 2.17
N SER A 138 17.44 -24.32 2.88
CA SER A 138 17.63 -23.25 3.85
C SER A 138 18.88 -22.46 3.52
N HIS A 139 18.76 -21.14 3.56
CA HIS A 139 19.87 -20.21 3.33
C HIS A 139 19.94 -19.24 4.51
N ARG A 140 21.15 -19.08 5.07
CA ARG A 140 21.42 -17.94 5.92
C ARG A 140 21.67 -16.73 5.06
N VAL A 141 20.89 -15.68 5.29
CA VAL A 141 20.96 -14.40 4.60
C VAL A 141 21.49 -13.36 5.57
N ARG A 142 22.48 -12.58 5.10
CA ARG A 142 22.92 -11.37 5.78
C ARG A 142 22.79 -10.19 4.84
N ILE A 143 22.16 -9.12 5.31
CA ILE A 143 21.98 -7.88 4.58
C ILE A 143 22.64 -6.75 5.37
N LYS A 144 23.39 -5.89 4.69
CA LYS A 144 23.82 -4.59 5.21
C LYS A 144 23.35 -3.51 4.24
N LEU A 145 22.71 -2.48 4.77
CA LEU A 145 22.21 -1.33 4.03
C LEU A 145 22.71 -0.05 4.69
N ASP A 146 23.49 0.72 3.95
CA ASP A 146 23.97 2.04 4.35
C ASP A 146 23.29 3.09 3.47
N VAL A 147 22.63 4.08 4.06
CA VAL A 147 21.95 5.16 3.32
C VAL A 147 22.50 6.50 3.77
N THR A 148 22.70 7.42 2.81
CA THR A 148 23.04 8.82 3.08
C THR A 148 22.33 9.72 2.09
N GLY A 149 21.90 10.90 2.51
CA GLY A 149 21.31 11.88 1.60
C GLY A 149 20.49 12.91 2.36
N GLU A 150 19.36 13.31 1.79
CA GLU A 150 18.46 14.29 2.37
C GLU A 150 17.00 13.85 2.27
N ILE A 151 16.22 14.20 3.29
CA ILE A 151 14.75 14.13 3.26
C ILE A 151 14.17 15.53 3.19
N PHE A 152 12.96 15.66 2.65
CA PHE A 152 12.27 16.93 2.56
C PHE A 152 10.75 16.77 2.59
N ALA A 153 10.08 17.74 3.22
CA ALA A 153 8.62 17.80 3.27
C ALA A 153 8.11 19.05 2.52
N PRO A 154 6.91 18.99 1.90
CA PRO A 154 6.27 20.17 1.34
C PRO A 154 6.04 21.21 2.45
N ALA A 155 6.42 22.46 2.20
CA ALA A 155 6.29 23.56 3.16
C ALA A 155 5.10 24.50 2.85
N GLY A 156 4.18 24.06 1.98
CA GLY A 156 3.07 24.86 1.47
C GLY A 156 3.25 25.24 -0.01
N ARG A 157 2.19 25.83 -0.58
CA ARG A 157 2.22 26.35 -1.96
C ARG A 157 3.22 27.51 -2.01
N ASP A 158 4.21 27.41 -2.89
CA ASP A 158 5.25 28.42 -3.14
C ASP A 158 6.32 28.60 -2.02
N VAL A 159 6.35 27.72 -1.02
CA VAL A 159 7.45 27.69 -0.04
C VAL A 159 8.42 26.58 -0.40
N PRO A 160 9.72 26.87 -0.57
CA PRO A 160 10.73 25.84 -0.82
C PRO A 160 10.69 24.76 0.29
N PRO A 161 10.78 23.48 -0.08
CA PRO A 161 10.74 22.41 0.90
C PRO A 161 11.96 22.49 1.82
N VAL A 162 11.74 22.26 3.11
CA VAL A 162 12.83 22.20 4.09
C VAL A 162 13.53 20.85 3.93
N ARG A 163 14.83 20.88 3.62
CA ARG A 163 15.66 19.69 3.45
C ARG A 163 16.46 19.44 4.72
N ARG A 164 16.60 18.17 5.10
CA ARG A 164 17.35 17.72 6.28
C ARG A 164 18.23 16.52 5.91
N PRO A 165 19.51 16.48 6.32
CA PRO A 165 20.35 15.32 6.12
C PRO A 165 19.76 14.08 6.79
N ILE A 166 19.90 12.95 6.11
CA ILE A 166 19.54 11.63 6.61
C ILE A 166 20.70 10.65 6.46
N ALA A 167 20.88 9.80 7.45
CA ALA A 167 21.78 8.66 7.38
C ALA A 167 21.15 7.43 8.04
N VAL A 168 21.34 6.26 7.44
CA VAL A 168 20.83 5.00 7.97
C VAL A 168 21.92 3.92 7.91
N ASP A 169 22.10 3.20 9.01
CA ASP A 169 22.87 1.94 9.05
C ASP A 169 21.90 0.83 9.46
N ALA A 170 21.66 -0.12 8.56
CA ALA A 170 20.78 -1.24 8.79
C ALA A 170 21.47 -2.59 8.53
N ARG A 171 21.12 -3.57 9.36
CA ARG A 171 21.65 -4.93 9.32
C ARG A 171 20.58 -5.97 9.60
N PHE A 172 20.63 -7.06 8.85
CA PHE A 172 19.71 -8.18 8.97
C PHE A 172 20.50 -9.49 8.91
N ASP A 173 20.15 -10.44 9.77
CA ASP A 173 20.72 -11.79 9.80
C ASP A 173 19.58 -12.77 10.10
N PHE A 174 19.24 -13.59 9.11
CA PHE A 174 18.14 -14.54 9.22
C PHE A 174 18.42 -15.82 8.44
N VAL A 175 17.72 -16.88 8.81
CA VAL A 175 17.61 -18.10 7.99
C VAL A 175 16.31 -18.03 7.22
N GLN A 176 16.39 -18.17 5.90
CA GLN A 176 15.24 -18.31 5.01
C GLN A 176 15.11 -19.77 4.60
N THR A 177 13.90 -20.32 4.73
CA THR A 177 13.58 -21.70 4.36
C THR A 177 12.40 -21.71 3.39
N GLY A 178 12.56 -22.40 2.26
CA GLY A 178 11.54 -22.52 1.22
C GLY A 178 11.52 -23.91 0.59
N THR A 179 10.43 -24.21 -0.12
CA THR A 179 10.31 -25.45 -0.91
C THR A 179 10.71 -25.16 -2.36
N GLY A 180 11.81 -25.78 -2.83
CA GLY A 180 12.28 -25.71 -4.23
C GLY A 180 12.51 -24.30 -4.81
N GLU A 181 12.98 -24.24 -6.05
CA GLU A 181 13.26 -22.99 -6.78
C GLU A 181 12.29 -22.80 -7.97
N PRO A 182 11.79 -21.57 -8.24
CA PRO A 182 11.72 -20.40 -7.36
C PRO A 182 10.51 -20.49 -6.41
N SER A 183 10.76 -20.38 -5.11
CA SER A 183 9.70 -20.43 -4.10
C SER A 183 8.95 -19.11 -4.03
N ARG A 184 7.61 -19.14 -4.07
CA ARG A 184 6.77 -17.94 -3.87
C ARG A 184 6.45 -17.65 -2.40
N ASN A 185 6.79 -18.58 -1.51
CA ASN A 185 6.53 -18.49 -0.08
C ASN A 185 7.72 -19.05 0.69
N VAL A 186 8.20 -18.32 1.68
CA VAL A 186 9.29 -18.74 2.54
C VAL A 186 8.98 -18.44 4.00
N THR A 187 9.65 -19.16 4.89
CA THR A 187 9.72 -18.79 6.31
C THR A 187 11.06 -18.12 6.56
N ARG A 188 11.06 -16.99 7.26
CA ARG A 188 12.26 -16.31 7.73
C ARG A 188 12.32 -16.37 9.25
N ARG A 189 13.45 -16.84 9.79
CA ARG A 189 13.76 -16.77 11.21
C ARG A 189 14.91 -15.80 11.42
N TYR A 190 14.60 -14.63 11.95
CA TYR A 190 15.56 -13.56 12.23
C TYR A 190 16.33 -13.83 13.51
N ARG A 191 17.65 -13.85 13.39
CA ARG A 191 18.54 -13.70 14.54
C ARG A 191 18.63 -12.23 14.93
N ASP A 192 18.62 -11.35 13.94
CA ASP A 192 18.77 -9.90 14.12
C ASP A 192 18.19 -9.14 12.92
N ALA A 193 17.52 -8.03 13.20
CA ALA A 193 17.05 -7.06 12.23
C ALA A 193 17.00 -5.70 12.92
N ALA A 194 17.78 -4.76 12.41
CA ALA A 194 18.07 -3.51 13.09
C ALA A 194 18.37 -2.40 12.08
N ALA A 195 17.92 -1.18 12.37
CA ALA A 195 18.30 0.02 11.67
C ALA A 195 18.53 1.18 12.64
N ASP A 196 19.61 1.93 12.47
CA ASP A 196 19.86 3.19 13.16
C ASP A 196 19.66 4.33 12.15
N VAL A 197 18.58 5.10 12.35
CA VAL A 197 18.18 6.21 11.50
C VAL A 197 18.59 7.52 12.17
N ARG A 198 19.30 8.37 11.44
CA ARG A 198 19.68 9.72 11.85
C ARG A 198 19.07 10.74 10.93
N VAL A 199 18.37 11.72 11.49
CA VAL A 199 17.85 12.89 10.77
C VAL A 199 18.31 14.11 11.53
N ASP A 200 19.05 15.00 10.87
CA ASP A 200 19.82 16.04 11.57
C ASP A 200 20.66 15.40 12.70
N ASP A 201 20.53 15.91 13.93
CA ASP A 201 21.18 15.38 15.14
C ASP A 201 20.33 14.30 15.86
N ALA A 202 19.09 14.07 15.41
CA ALA A 202 18.16 13.16 16.06
C ALA A 202 18.41 11.71 15.60
N VAL A 203 18.62 10.80 16.56
CA VAL A 203 18.90 9.37 16.29
C VAL A 203 17.78 8.50 16.82
N ARG A 204 17.31 7.54 16.01
CA ARG A 204 16.35 6.51 16.41
C ARG A 204 16.81 5.14 15.96
N ALA A 205 16.73 4.20 16.88
CA ALA A 205 16.96 2.79 16.62
C ALA A 205 15.61 2.09 16.37
N ALA A 206 15.50 1.40 15.24
CA ALA A 206 14.46 0.41 14.99
C ALA A 206 15.08 -0.98 15.16
N ARG A 207 14.39 -1.88 15.87
CA ARG A 207 14.84 -3.24 16.13
C ARG A 207 13.64 -4.17 16.06
N LEU A 208 13.80 -5.32 15.39
CA LEU A 208 12.74 -6.32 15.34
C LEU A 208 12.61 -7.00 16.71
N PRO A 209 11.46 -6.92 17.38
CA PRO A 209 11.28 -7.51 18.71
C PRO A 209 11.32 -9.05 18.67
N ASN A 210 11.58 -9.68 19.82
CA ASN A 210 11.80 -11.13 19.90
C ASN A 210 10.57 -11.96 19.48
N ASP A 211 9.36 -11.47 19.75
CA ASP A 211 8.09 -12.11 19.40
C ASP A 211 7.74 -12.02 17.89
N VAL A 212 8.57 -11.34 17.10
CA VAL A 212 8.34 -11.04 15.67
C VAL A 212 9.42 -11.65 14.77
N ARG A 213 10.29 -12.50 15.32
CA ARG A 213 11.45 -13.04 14.60
C ARG A 213 11.13 -14.18 13.65
N GLU A 214 9.96 -14.79 13.75
CA GLU A 214 9.52 -15.85 12.84
C GLU A 214 8.39 -15.34 11.94
N LEU A 215 8.69 -15.24 10.66
CA LEU A 215 7.83 -14.61 9.67
C LEU A 215 7.59 -15.54 8.49
N ARG A 216 6.37 -15.52 7.97
CA ARG A 216 6.07 -16.01 6.63
C ARG A 216 6.17 -14.85 5.66
N VAL A 217 6.89 -15.04 4.56
CA VAL A 217 6.97 -14.07 3.47
C VAL A 217 6.41 -14.70 2.20
N SER A 218 5.37 -14.09 1.65
CA SER A 218 4.73 -14.53 0.41
C SER A 218 4.85 -13.45 -0.67
N LEU A 219 5.00 -13.84 -1.94
CA LEU A 219 4.95 -12.89 -3.05
C LEU A 219 3.51 -12.65 -3.51
N GLU A 220 3.06 -11.39 -3.44
CA GLU A 220 1.88 -10.89 -4.16
C GLU A 220 2.37 -10.16 -5.41
N GLY A 221 2.22 -10.77 -6.59
CA GLY A 221 2.94 -10.32 -7.79
C GLY A 221 4.46 -10.44 -7.58
N ALA A 222 5.16 -9.31 -7.66
CA ALA A 222 6.58 -9.17 -7.35
C ALA A 222 6.85 -8.51 -5.98
N THR A 223 5.82 -8.27 -5.16
CA THR A 223 5.95 -7.63 -3.85
C THR A 223 6.08 -8.67 -2.75
N PRO A 224 7.16 -8.66 -1.94
CA PRO A 224 7.27 -9.46 -0.72
C PRO A 224 6.30 -8.97 0.35
N MET A 225 5.49 -9.87 0.89
CA MET A 225 4.49 -9.58 1.90
C MET A 225 4.79 -10.38 3.17
N PRO A 226 5.57 -9.83 4.12
CA PRO A 226 5.83 -10.47 5.40
C PRO A 226 4.58 -10.47 6.29
N SER A 227 4.41 -11.54 7.05
CA SER A 227 3.31 -11.74 7.99
C SER A 227 3.73 -12.70 9.10
N LEU A 228 3.11 -12.56 10.27
CA LEU A 228 3.25 -13.53 11.35
C LEU A 228 2.30 -14.70 11.12
N GLU A 229 2.61 -15.88 11.67
CA GLU A 229 1.64 -16.98 11.75
C GLU A 229 0.48 -16.58 12.69
N THR A 230 0.85 -16.03 13.84
CA THR A 230 -0.06 -15.57 14.87
C THR A 230 0.25 -14.14 15.27
N GLY A 231 -0.74 -13.26 15.16
CA GLY A 231 -0.63 -11.84 15.41
C GLY A 231 -0.36 -11.02 14.14
N PHE A 232 -0.08 -9.73 14.32
CA PHE A 232 0.10 -8.78 13.23
C PHE A 232 1.34 -7.94 13.49
N LEU A 233 2.03 -7.55 12.43
CA LEU A 233 3.15 -6.61 12.48
C LEU A 233 2.65 -5.21 12.80
N THR A 234 3.42 -4.40 13.54
CA THR A 234 3.19 -2.95 13.54
C THR A 234 3.63 -2.34 12.21
N ARG A 235 3.27 -1.08 11.99
CA ARG A 235 3.74 -0.37 10.79
C ARG A 235 5.27 -0.25 10.81
N GLU A 236 5.87 0.11 11.94
CA GLU A 236 7.31 0.29 12.09
C GLU A 236 8.07 -1.03 11.88
N GLU A 237 7.51 -2.15 12.33
CA GLU A 237 8.09 -3.48 12.10
C GLU A 237 8.04 -3.86 10.63
N LEU A 238 6.89 -3.64 9.97
CA LEU A 238 6.75 -3.89 8.54
C LEU A 238 7.67 -2.98 7.72
N ASP A 239 7.81 -1.71 8.11
CA ASP A 239 8.71 -0.71 7.51
C ASP A 239 10.18 -1.17 7.61
N LEU A 240 10.60 -1.65 8.79
CA LEU A 240 11.96 -2.17 9.02
C LEU A 240 12.29 -3.38 8.12
N LEU A 241 11.30 -4.25 7.85
CA LEU A 241 11.48 -5.49 7.10
C LEU A 241 11.51 -5.30 5.58
N GLU A 242 11.21 -4.09 5.11
CA GLU A 242 11.12 -3.78 3.69
C GLU A 242 12.47 -3.30 3.15
N THR A 243 13.15 -4.17 2.41
CA THR A 243 14.47 -3.87 1.84
C THR A 243 14.46 -4.02 0.32
N PRO A 244 15.15 -3.15 -0.44
CA PRO A 244 15.41 -3.41 -1.84
C PRO A 244 16.24 -4.69 -1.99
N PHE A 245 16.12 -5.32 -3.15
CA PHE A 245 16.68 -6.61 -3.53
C PHE A 245 16.40 -7.69 -2.50
N ASP A 246 15.13 -7.81 -2.12
CA ASP A 246 14.68 -8.88 -1.24
C ASP A 246 15.16 -10.26 -1.77
N PRO A 247 15.75 -11.12 -0.91
CA PRO A 247 16.29 -12.42 -1.31
C PRO A 247 15.34 -13.33 -2.08
N LEU A 248 14.02 -13.14 -1.91
CA LEU A 248 13.00 -13.94 -2.60
C LEU A 248 12.87 -13.60 -4.09
N LEU A 249 13.44 -12.47 -4.51
CA LEU A 249 13.38 -11.97 -5.89
C LEU A 249 14.72 -12.06 -6.62
N LEU A 250 15.82 -12.35 -5.93
CA LEU A 250 17.18 -12.24 -6.47
C LEU A 250 17.42 -13.06 -7.74
N ASP A 251 16.89 -14.28 -7.81
CA ASP A 251 17.09 -15.11 -9.00
C ASP A 251 16.38 -14.59 -10.25
N GLN A 252 15.46 -13.62 -10.12
CA GLN A 252 14.86 -12.94 -11.27
C GLN A 252 15.84 -12.01 -12.00
N LEU A 253 17.03 -11.79 -11.44
CA LEU A 253 18.16 -11.13 -12.13
C LEU A 253 18.82 -12.02 -13.19
N LEU A 254 18.62 -13.34 -13.13
CA LEU A 254 19.33 -14.32 -13.94
C LEU A 254 18.54 -14.66 -15.22
N PRO A 255 19.22 -14.90 -16.35
CA PRO A 255 18.56 -15.26 -17.60
C PRO A 255 18.13 -16.73 -17.56
N ALA A 256 16.97 -17.04 -18.14
CA ALA A 256 16.48 -18.41 -18.23
C ALA A 256 17.30 -19.30 -19.19
N LYS A 257 18.03 -18.68 -20.14
CA LYS A 257 18.81 -19.37 -21.17
C LYS A 257 20.32 -19.23 -20.88
N PRO A 258 21.15 -20.19 -21.35
CA PRO A 258 22.59 -20.00 -21.35
C PRO A 258 23.00 -18.71 -22.08
N VAL A 259 24.06 -18.08 -21.60
CA VAL A 259 24.60 -16.82 -22.11
C VAL A 259 26.12 -16.90 -22.26
N ALA A 260 26.70 -16.19 -23.22
CA ALA A 260 28.15 -16.05 -23.34
C ALA A 260 28.66 -14.94 -22.41
N ILE A 261 29.95 -15.00 -22.06
CA ILE A 261 30.60 -13.88 -21.35
C ILE A 261 30.55 -12.65 -22.26
N GLY A 262 30.05 -11.54 -21.73
CA GLY A 262 29.82 -10.30 -22.45
C GLY A 262 28.35 -10.07 -22.85
N ASP A 263 27.53 -11.12 -22.86
CA ASP A 263 26.11 -11.01 -23.18
C ASP A 263 25.36 -10.24 -22.09
N SER A 264 24.36 -9.47 -22.53
CA SER A 264 23.50 -8.66 -21.67
C SER A 264 22.05 -9.03 -21.89
N TRP A 265 21.24 -8.93 -20.85
CA TRP A 265 19.81 -9.14 -20.88
C TRP A 265 19.09 -8.14 -19.98
N THR A 266 17.87 -7.79 -20.35
CA THR A 266 17.03 -6.90 -19.56
C THR A 266 16.21 -7.69 -18.56
N VAL A 267 16.22 -7.25 -17.31
CA VAL A 267 15.37 -7.77 -16.24
C VAL A 267 13.94 -7.31 -16.50
N ALA A 268 12.96 -8.21 -16.32
CA ALA A 268 11.56 -7.89 -16.55
C ALA A 268 11.10 -6.71 -15.67
N ALA A 269 10.27 -5.82 -16.21
CA ALA A 269 9.85 -4.59 -15.51
C ALA A 269 9.21 -4.86 -14.14
N ASP A 270 8.31 -5.85 -14.05
CA ASP A 270 7.69 -6.24 -12.76
C ASP A 270 8.72 -6.78 -11.75
N ALA A 271 9.72 -7.52 -12.24
CA ALA A 271 10.82 -8.01 -11.41
C ALA A 271 11.71 -6.86 -10.92
N ALA A 272 12.04 -5.91 -11.79
CA ALA A 272 12.79 -4.71 -11.45
C ALA A 272 12.02 -3.84 -10.43
N ALA A 273 10.70 -3.67 -10.61
CA ALA A 273 9.86 -2.97 -9.64
C ALA A 273 9.90 -3.66 -8.27
N GLY A 274 9.73 -4.99 -8.21
CA GLY A 274 9.82 -5.75 -6.97
C GLY A 274 11.21 -5.69 -6.32
N LEU A 275 12.28 -5.81 -7.11
CA LEU A 275 13.66 -5.71 -6.63
C LEU A 275 13.99 -4.31 -6.10
N LEU A 276 13.43 -3.25 -6.67
CA LEU A 276 13.61 -1.90 -6.14
C LEU A 276 12.62 -1.55 -5.04
N ALA A 277 11.69 -2.45 -4.74
CA ALA A 277 10.53 -2.20 -3.88
C ALA A 277 9.77 -0.95 -4.34
N ILE A 278 9.43 -0.79 -5.62
CA ILE A 278 8.58 0.32 -6.12
C ILE A 278 7.27 -0.24 -6.69
N ASP A 279 6.27 0.61 -6.92
CA ASP A 279 4.93 0.20 -7.37
C ASP A 279 4.93 -0.25 -8.82
N THR A 280 5.69 0.46 -9.67
CA THR A 280 5.72 0.24 -11.11
C THR A 280 6.96 0.85 -11.73
N VAL A 281 7.36 0.33 -12.88
CA VAL A 281 8.28 0.98 -13.81
C VAL A 281 7.46 1.65 -14.90
N GLU A 282 7.67 2.95 -15.12
CA GLU A 282 7.03 3.72 -16.17
C GLU A 282 7.93 3.83 -17.41
N SER A 283 9.24 4.03 -17.18
CA SER A 283 10.23 4.04 -18.25
C SER A 283 11.62 3.64 -17.76
N GLY A 284 12.52 3.32 -18.70
CA GLY A 284 13.84 2.80 -18.39
C GLY A 284 13.86 1.30 -18.14
N GLY A 285 14.86 0.80 -17.42
CA GLY A 285 15.03 -0.62 -17.16
C GLY A 285 16.29 -0.97 -16.36
N LEU A 286 16.33 -2.21 -15.88
CA LEU A 286 17.49 -2.82 -15.22
C LEU A 286 18.09 -3.86 -16.16
N ASP A 287 19.34 -3.64 -16.56
CA ASP A 287 20.09 -4.59 -17.37
C ASP A 287 21.11 -5.37 -16.53
N ALA A 288 21.30 -6.62 -16.91
CA ALA A 288 22.28 -7.51 -16.35
C ALA A 288 23.24 -8.00 -17.45
N LYS A 289 24.50 -8.21 -17.10
CA LYS A 289 25.55 -8.64 -18.03
C LYS A 289 26.48 -9.65 -17.39
N LEU A 290 26.69 -10.79 -18.04
CA LEU A 290 27.71 -11.74 -17.59
C LEU A 290 29.09 -11.17 -17.90
N ILE A 291 29.90 -10.88 -16.88
CA ILE A 291 31.21 -10.24 -17.07
C ILE A 291 32.38 -11.20 -16.89
N GLU A 292 32.21 -12.25 -16.09
CA GLU A 292 33.30 -13.16 -15.75
C GLU A 292 32.76 -14.51 -15.28
N VAL A 293 33.50 -15.58 -15.55
CA VAL A 293 33.32 -16.90 -14.92
C VAL A 293 34.68 -17.42 -14.48
N VAL A 294 34.85 -17.66 -13.18
CA VAL A 294 36.07 -18.18 -12.58
C VAL A 294 35.71 -19.29 -11.60
N ASP A 295 36.38 -20.44 -11.69
CA ASP A 295 36.20 -21.59 -10.80
C ASP A 295 34.73 -22.02 -10.63
N GLY A 296 33.95 -22.01 -11.72
CA GLY A 296 32.53 -22.37 -11.69
C GLY A 296 31.62 -21.34 -11.01
N ARG A 297 32.10 -20.11 -10.80
CA ARG A 297 31.31 -18.98 -10.29
C ARG A 297 31.26 -17.87 -11.34
N ALA A 298 30.06 -17.45 -11.70
CA ALA A 298 29.81 -16.32 -12.58
C ALA A 298 29.65 -15.02 -11.79
N THR A 299 30.21 -13.94 -12.31
CA THR A 299 29.93 -12.57 -11.87
C THR A 299 29.07 -11.87 -12.91
N VAL A 300 27.94 -11.34 -12.47
CA VAL A 300 26.99 -10.59 -13.29
C VAL A 300 27.01 -9.13 -12.85
N LYS A 301 27.23 -8.21 -13.79
CA LYS A 301 27.09 -6.77 -13.58
C LYS A 301 25.62 -6.38 -13.74
N LEU A 302 25.16 -5.47 -12.88
CA LEU A 302 23.84 -4.85 -12.92
C LEU A 302 24.01 -3.36 -13.20
N SER A 303 23.19 -2.80 -14.08
CA SER A 303 23.12 -1.36 -14.33
C SER A 303 21.76 -0.96 -14.88
N GLY A 304 21.21 0.16 -14.43
CA GLY A 304 19.93 0.63 -14.94
C GLY A 304 19.58 2.05 -14.50
N ILE A 305 18.71 2.69 -15.26
CA ILE A 305 18.02 3.93 -14.89
C ILE A 305 16.54 3.64 -15.03
N ILE A 306 15.78 3.90 -13.98
CA ILE A 306 14.37 3.54 -13.87
C ILE A 306 13.60 4.75 -13.39
N ASP A 307 12.61 5.15 -14.17
CA ASP A 307 11.57 6.08 -13.75
C ASP A 307 10.30 5.29 -13.49
N GLY A 308 9.68 5.52 -12.35
CA GLY A 308 8.51 4.80 -11.90
C GLY A 308 7.77 5.53 -10.81
N ALA A 309 6.98 4.77 -10.04
CA ALA A 309 6.26 5.32 -8.92
C ALA A 309 6.41 4.45 -7.67
N ALA A 310 6.45 5.09 -6.51
CA ALA A 310 6.49 4.46 -5.20
C ALA A 310 5.52 5.17 -4.27
N ASP A 311 4.64 4.44 -3.58
CA ASP A 311 3.48 5.07 -2.91
C ASP A 311 2.74 6.04 -3.88
N GLY A 312 2.70 5.64 -5.17
CA GLY A 312 2.25 6.33 -6.38
C GLY A 312 2.70 7.79 -6.56
N VAL A 313 3.87 8.15 -6.06
CA VAL A 313 4.57 9.40 -6.44
C VAL A 313 5.78 9.12 -7.34
N PRO A 314 6.15 10.07 -8.22
CA PRO A 314 7.30 9.93 -9.11
C PRO A 314 8.58 9.55 -8.36
N THR A 315 9.26 8.54 -8.87
CA THR A 315 10.47 7.97 -8.30
C THR A 315 11.48 7.69 -9.41
N HIS A 316 12.69 8.22 -9.25
CA HIS A 316 13.82 8.02 -10.15
C HIS A 316 14.91 7.22 -9.44
N VAL A 317 15.32 6.10 -10.02
CA VAL A 317 16.34 5.20 -9.45
C VAL A 317 17.44 4.93 -10.47
N VAL A 318 18.68 5.20 -10.09
CA VAL A 318 19.88 4.74 -10.81
C VAL A 318 20.48 3.57 -10.04
N VAL A 319 20.72 2.46 -10.74
CA VAL A 319 21.22 1.22 -10.16
C VAL A 319 22.57 0.89 -10.76
N GLU A 320 23.55 0.59 -9.90
CA GLU A 320 24.82 -0.02 -10.32
C GLU A 320 25.22 -1.11 -9.33
N GLY A 321 25.67 -2.26 -9.81
CA GLY A 321 26.12 -3.31 -8.90
C GLY A 321 26.62 -4.57 -9.56
N THR A 322 26.83 -5.58 -8.74
CA THR A 322 27.22 -6.93 -9.16
C THR A 322 26.59 -7.98 -8.27
N CYS A 323 26.29 -9.15 -8.84
CA CYS A 323 25.99 -10.36 -8.09
C CYS A 323 26.86 -11.52 -8.58
N ALA A 324 27.01 -12.56 -7.75
CA ALA A 324 27.64 -13.80 -8.19
C ALA A 324 26.78 -15.02 -7.89
N THR A 325 26.83 -15.97 -8.81
CA THR A 325 26.09 -17.23 -8.77
C THR A 325 26.95 -18.38 -9.28
N ALA A 326 26.53 -19.62 -9.03
CA ALA A 326 27.16 -20.79 -9.64
C ALA A 326 27.01 -20.75 -11.17
N ALA A 327 27.96 -21.33 -11.87
CA ALA A 327 27.98 -21.39 -13.32
C ALA A 327 28.42 -22.78 -13.78
N SER A 328 27.83 -23.23 -14.87
CA SER A 328 28.17 -24.50 -15.51
C SER A 328 28.20 -24.34 -17.02
N ASP A 329 29.06 -25.12 -17.67
CA ASP A 329 29.10 -25.17 -19.12
C ASP A 329 27.78 -25.74 -19.67
N ALA A 330 27.28 -25.14 -20.75
CA ALA A 330 26.10 -25.59 -21.46
C ALA A 330 26.28 -25.40 -22.97
N GLU A 331 25.46 -26.10 -23.75
CA GLU A 331 25.38 -25.82 -25.18
C GLU A 331 24.90 -24.37 -25.38
N GLY A 332 25.64 -23.60 -26.17
CA GLY A 332 25.35 -22.18 -26.40
C GLY A 332 25.92 -21.20 -25.38
N GLY A 333 26.71 -21.64 -24.38
CA GLY A 333 27.46 -20.74 -23.49
C GLY A 333 27.54 -21.23 -22.05
N VAL A 334 27.36 -20.30 -21.12
CA VAL A 334 27.38 -20.55 -19.68
C VAL A 334 25.95 -20.56 -19.17
N ARG A 335 25.57 -21.63 -18.47
CA ARG A 335 24.32 -21.67 -17.72
C ARG A 335 24.56 -21.20 -16.30
N LEU A 336 23.89 -20.10 -15.94
CA LEU A 336 23.90 -19.57 -14.59
C LEU A 336 22.99 -20.45 -13.72
N GLY A 337 23.52 -20.88 -12.58
CA GLY A 337 22.76 -21.57 -11.55
C GLY A 337 21.82 -20.58 -10.86
N MET A 338 20.67 -21.09 -10.42
CA MET A 338 19.84 -20.41 -9.45
C MET A 338 20.57 -20.35 -8.10
N GLY A 339 20.20 -19.41 -7.24
CA GLY A 339 20.85 -19.22 -5.95
C GLY A 339 22.01 -18.23 -6.02
N ILE A 340 21.68 -16.95 -6.18
CA ILE A 340 22.65 -15.86 -5.98
C ILE A 340 23.30 -16.01 -4.59
N THR A 341 24.64 -15.97 -4.55
CA THR A 341 25.43 -16.14 -3.30
C THR A 341 25.84 -14.82 -2.67
N ASN A 342 25.98 -13.77 -3.49
CA ASN A 342 26.29 -12.42 -3.05
C ASN A 342 25.70 -11.39 -4.02
N LEU A 343 25.38 -10.22 -3.48
CA LEU A 343 24.95 -9.04 -4.20
C LEU A 343 25.61 -7.82 -3.55
N ALA A 344 26.10 -6.89 -4.36
CA ALA A 344 26.52 -5.57 -3.93
C ALA A 344 25.97 -4.55 -4.93
N VAL A 345 25.12 -3.63 -4.47
CA VAL A 345 24.43 -2.64 -5.31
C VAL A 345 24.50 -1.27 -4.65
N THR A 346 24.71 -0.24 -5.47
CA THR A 346 24.49 1.16 -5.13
C THR A 346 23.25 1.65 -5.86
N LEU A 347 22.39 2.31 -5.13
CA LEU A 347 21.16 2.94 -5.62
C LEU A 347 21.30 4.45 -5.39
N GLN A 348 21.06 5.24 -6.42
CA GLN A 348 20.78 6.66 -6.25
C GLN A 348 19.31 6.85 -6.52
N GLU A 349 18.58 7.35 -5.53
CA GLU A 349 17.14 7.44 -5.59
C GLU A 349 16.66 8.84 -5.23
N ARG A 350 15.80 9.37 -6.10
CA ARG A 350 15.02 10.58 -5.84
C ARG A 350 13.55 10.24 -5.85
N ARG A 351 12.85 10.63 -4.80
CA ARG A 351 11.40 10.48 -4.67
C ARG A 351 10.75 11.77 -4.23
N GLU A 352 9.64 12.10 -4.85
CA GLU A 352 8.80 13.22 -4.41
C GLU A 352 8.08 12.93 -3.08
N ALA A 353 7.59 13.97 -2.41
CA ALA A 353 6.79 13.77 -1.21
C ALA A 353 5.40 13.25 -1.56
N SER A 354 4.92 12.26 -0.81
CA SER A 354 3.58 11.71 -0.97
C SER A 354 2.60 12.29 0.05
N HIS A 355 1.35 11.85 -0.02
CA HIS A 355 0.34 12.21 0.98
C HIS A 355 0.66 11.66 2.39
N VAL A 356 1.64 10.75 2.54
CA VAL A 356 1.89 10.01 3.78
C VAL A 356 3.36 9.89 4.16
N ALA A 357 4.27 10.37 3.31
CA ALA A 357 5.71 10.30 3.55
C ALA A 357 6.44 11.51 2.94
N PRO A 358 7.53 11.98 3.57
CA PRO A 358 8.39 13.00 2.97
C PRO A 358 9.08 12.46 1.71
N GLY A 359 9.45 13.38 0.82
CA GLY A 359 10.32 13.08 -0.31
C GLY A 359 11.77 12.97 0.14
N PHE A 360 12.63 12.46 -0.74
CA PHE A 360 14.04 12.30 -0.44
C PHE A 360 14.91 12.23 -1.71
N ASP A 361 16.20 12.49 -1.51
CA ASP A 361 17.26 12.30 -2.49
C ASP A 361 18.44 11.63 -1.78
N ILE A 362 18.69 10.36 -2.08
CA ILE A 362 19.61 9.50 -1.32
C ILE A 362 20.53 8.68 -2.23
N GLU A 363 21.67 8.30 -1.65
CA GLU A 363 22.44 7.14 -2.10
C GLU A 363 22.31 6.02 -1.05
N ALA A 364 21.98 4.82 -1.51
CA ALA A 364 21.91 3.61 -0.71
C ALA A 364 22.89 2.56 -1.21
N ARG A 365 23.68 1.97 -0.31
CA ARG A 365 24.61 0.88 -0.59
C ARG A 365 24.13 -0.37 0.10
N LEU A 366 23.76 -1.36 -0.71
CA LEU A 366 23.23 -2.64 -0.26
C LEU A 366 24.24 -3.75 -0.51
N THR A 367 24.47 -4.58 0.50
CA THR A 367 25.16 -5.86 0.33
C THR A 367 24.32 -6.99 0.88
N VAL A 368 24.22 -8.08 0.12
CA VAL A 368 23.52 -9.31 0.52
C VAL A 368 24.49 -10.47 0.38
N ALA A 369 24.54 -11.33 1.39
CA ALA A 369 25.28 -12.59 1.36
C ALA A 369 24.34 -13.75 1.70
N LEU A 370 24.31 -14.77 0.84
CA LEU A 370 23.49 -15.97 1.00
C LEU A 370 24.42 -17.19 1.10
N ALA A 371 24.26 -17.97 2.15
CA ALA A 371 24.98 -19.23 2.33
C ALA A 371 23.98 -20.35 2.61
N THR A 372 24.03 -21.42 1.84
CA THR A 372 23.26 -22.63 2.12
C THR A 372 23.63 -23.18 3.49
N VAL A 373 22.63 -23.51 4.29
CA VAL A 373 22.79 -24.10 5.61
C VAL A 373 21.97 -25.38 5.69
N GLU A 374 22.49 -26.39 6.39
CA GLU A 374 21.66 -27.53 6.75
C GLU A 374 20.55 -27.05 7.68
N ARG A 375 19.37 -27.64 7.53
CA ARG A 375 18.25 -27.34 8.42
C ARG A 375 18.62 -27.89 9.80
N ASP A 376 19.10 -27.01 10.68
CA ASP A 376 19.30 -27.38 12.08
C ASP A 376 17.94 -27.76 12.67
N GLY A 377 17.73 -29.05 12.92
CA GLY A 377 16.60 -29.56 13.70
C GLY A 377 16.65 -29.18 15.19
N ALA A 378 17.66 -28.41 15.59
CA ALA A 378 18.06 -28.22 16.99
C ALA A 378 18.14 -26.75 17.45
N ASP A 379 17.71 -25.76 16.66
CA ASP A 379 17.33 -24.45 17.22
C ASP A 379 15.84 -24.47 17.61
N VAL A 380 15.53 -25.39 18.53
CA VAL A 380 14.41 -25.26 19.46
C VAL A 380 14.95 -24.56 20.71
N ALA A 381 15.68 -23.45 20.53
CA ALA A 381 15.68 -22.45 21.56
C ALA A 381 14.30 -21.81 21.45
N ALA A 382 13.34 -22.36 22.21
CA ALA A 382 12.17 -21.62 22.62
C ALA A 382 12.70 -20.28 23.08
N ALA A 383 12.55 -19.24 22.25
CA ALA A 383 12.69 -17.89 22.71
C ALA A 383 11.74 -17.83 23.89
N GLU A 384 12.30 -17.77 25.10
CA GLU A 384 11.51 -17.48 26.26
C GLU A 384 10.68 -16.26 25.86
N GLN A 385 9.37 -16.43 25.83
CA GLN A 385 8.37 -15.38 25.60
C GLN A 385 8.36 -14.44 26.81
N SER A 386 9.55 -13.98 27.20
CA SER A 386 9.84 -13.11 28.33
C SER A 386 9.85 -11.70 27.77
N GLY A 387 8.63 -11.20 27.57
CA GLY A 387 8.36 -9.90 26.97
C GLY A 387 7.14 -9.94 26.05
N VAL A 388 6.05 -10.58 26.48
CA VAL A 388 4.74 -10.32 25.86
C VAL A 388 4.33 -8.91 26.26
N GLU A 389 4.88 -7.90 25.56
CA GLU A 389 4.05 -6.74 25.26
C GLU A 389 2.83 -7.31 24.53
N SER A 390 1.63 -7.02 25.02
CA SER A 390 0.41 -7.75 24.68
C SER A 390 0.02 -7.56 23.21
N ARG A 391 0.73 -8.23 22.29
CA ARG A 391 0.47 -8.17 20.86
C ARG A 391 -0.93 -8.64 20.58
N ARG A 392 -1.59 -7.95 19.65
CA ARG A 392 -2.90 -8.36 19.17
C ARG A 392 -2.82 -9.77 18.58
N ARG A 393 -3.42 -10.73 19.28
CA ARG A 393 -3.57 -12.12 18.81
C ARG A 393 -4.59 -12.21 17.68
N GLY A 394 -4.39 -13.21 16.82
CA GLY A 394 -5.23 -13.53 15.67
C GLY A 394 -4.42 -14.34 14.65
N ALA A 395 -5.08 -14.87 13.63
CA ALA A 395 -4.35 -15.40 12.47
C ALA A 395 -3.70 -14.22 11.73
N GLY A 396 -2.39 -14.27 11.52
CA GLY A 396 -1.72 -13.19 10.82
C GLY A 396 -2.13 -13.14 9.35
N LYS A 397 -2.13 -11.92 8.80
CA LYS A 397 -2.62 -11.65 7.46
C LYS A 397 -1.65 -10.72 6.70
N PRO A 398 -1.09 -11.15 5.56
CA PRO A 398 -0.30 -10.28 4.71
C PRO A 398 -1.05 -8.99 4.35
N GLY A 399 -0.35 -7.85 4.41
CA GLY A 399 -0.91 -6.54 4.09
C GLY A 399 -1.72 -5.87 5.21
N PHE A 400 -1.85 -6.49 6.39
CA PHE A 400 -2.50 -5.91 7.56
C PHE A 400 -1.48 -5.62 8.66
N VAL A 401 -1.69 -4.52 9.38
CA VAL A 401 -0.85 -4.09 10.49
C VAL A 401 -1.68 -3.86 11.75
N TRP A 402 -0.99 -3.90 12.89
CA TRP A 402 -1.53 -3.61 14.20
C TRP A 402 -1.02 -2.28 14.74
N HIS A 403 -1.93 -1.51 15.29
CA HIS A 403 -1.67 -0.28 16.02
C HIS A 403 -2.34 -0.37 17.40
N ARG A 404 -1.67 0.20 18.41
CA ARG A 404 -2.20 0.36 19.75
C ARG A 404 -2.12 1.83 20.11
N ASP A 405 -3.25 2.38 20.56
CA ASP A 405 -3.32 3.74 21.06
C ASP A 405 -2.32 3.94 22.20
N VAL A 406 -1.66 5.10 22.23
CA VAL A 406 -0.60 5.42 23.21
C VAL A 406 -1.12 5.31 24.65
N ALA A 407 -2.37 5.71 24.90
CA ALA A 407 -3.01 5.60 26.21
C ALA A 407 -3.67 4.23 26.44
N GLY A 408 -3.52 3.28 25.52
CA GLY A 408 -4.07 1.93 25.60
C GLY A 408 -5.59 1.87 25.49
N ARG A 409 -6.25 2.93 24.99
CA ARG A 409 -7.71 3.02 24.91
C ARG A 409 -8.29 2.10 23.84
N TYR A 410 -7.53 1.78 22.81
CA TYR A 410 -7.95 0.82 21.79
C TYR A 410 -6.76 0.14 21.12
N GLU A 411 -7.08 -0.99 20.49
CA GLU A 411 -6.21 -1.66 19.53
C GLU A 411 -6.91 -1.72 18.18
N LEU A 412 -6.16 -1.55 17.11
CA LEU A 412 -6.65 -1.54 15.74
C LEU A 412 -5.82 -2.50 14.90
N VAL A 413 -6.47 -3.42 14.20
CA VAL A 413 -5.86 -4.17 13.09
C VAL A 413 -6.47 -3.66 11.79
N HIS A 414 -5.64 -3.16 10.87
CA HIS A 414 -6.14 -2.50 9.66
C HIS A 414 -5.31 -2.84 8.42
N ASP A 415 -5.90 -2.65 7.25
CA ASP A 415 -5.17 -2.69 5.97
C ASP A 415 -4.07 -1.62 6.00
N ALA A 416 -2.83 -1.99 5.66
CA ALA A 416 -1.69 -1.06 5.72
C ALA A 416 -1.69 0.02 4.62
N ARG A 417 -2.71 0.07 3.77
CA ARG A 417 -3.05 1.26 2.96
C ARG A 417 -3.55 2.43 3.80
N TRP A 418 -4.08 2.18 5.00
CA TRP A 418 -4.29 3.22 5.99
C TRP A 418 -2.94 3.57 6.63
N ARG A 419 -2.50 4.82 6.49
CA ARG A 419 -1.22 5.32 6.98
C ARG A 419 -1.50 6.42 8.01
N ALA A 420 -0.96 6.26 9.21
CA ALA A 420 -1.03 7.28 10.24
C ALA A 420 -0.24 8.53 9.80
N ILE A 421 -0.83 9.71 9.99
CA ILE A 421 -0.18 11.01 9.77
C ILE A 421 -0.10 11.84 11.06
N GLU A 422 -0.94 11.53 12.05
CA GLU A 422 -0.91 12.09 13.40
C GLU A 422 -1.28 10.96 14.37
N ASP A 423 -0.51 10.81 15.44
CA ASP A 423 -0.76 9.84 16.51
C ASP A 423 -0.40 10.50 17.84
N GLY A 424 -1.41 10.80 18.65
CA GLY A 424 -1.25 11.61 19.86
C GLY A 424 -2.37 11.39 20.88
N PRO A 425 -2.31 12.12 22.02
CA PRO A 425 -3.27 11.95 23.10
C PRO A 425 -4.72 12.20 22.67
N ASP A 426 -4.91 13.06 21.67
CA ASP A 426 -6.22 13.43 21.18
C ASP A 426 -6.81 12.47 20.13
N GLY A 427 -6.00 11.52 19.64
CA GLY A 427 -6.44 10.50 18.71
C GLY A 427 -5.42 10.21 17.60
N LEU A 428 -5.87 9.38 16.66
CA LEU A 428 -5.13 8.95 15.50
C LEU A 428 -5.77 9.54 14.24
N VAL A 429 -4.98 10.19 13.39
CA VAL A 429 -5.40 10.63 12.05
C VAL A 429 -4.67 9.79 11.02
N MET A 430 -5.42 9.23 10.08
CA MET A 430 -4.92 8.33 9.06
C MET A 430 -5.37 8.78 7.67
N ARG A 431 -4.55 8.53 6.66
CA ARG A 431 -4.90 8.66 5.25
C ARG A 431 -4.97 7.28 4.62
N PHE A 432 -6.03 7.02 3.86
CA PHE A 432 -6.14 5.83 3.03
C PHE A 432 -5.56 6.14 1.65
N VAL A 433 -4.40 5.55 1.35
CA VAL A 433 -3.73 5.69 0.06
C VAL A 433 -3.86 4.39 -0.72
N ASP A 434 -4.37 4.51 -1.93
CA ASP A 434 -4.45 3.40 -2.87
C ASP A 434 -3.75 3.82 -4.15
N ARG A 435 -2.72 3.07 -4.57
CA ARG A 435 -1.89 3.37 -5.76
C ARG A 435 -1.55 4.87 -5.88
N GLY A 436 -0.99 5.42 -4.80
CA GLY A 436 -0.62 6.84 -4.60
C GLY A 436 -1.71 7.88 -4.50
N ALA A 437 -2.95 7.58 -4.85
CA ALA A 437 -4.04 8.53 -4.68
C ALA A 437 -4.47 8.58 -3.21
N LEU A 438 -4.61 9.79 -2.66
CA LEU A 438 -5.35 10.00 -1.43
C LEU A 438 -6.83 9.73 -1.69
N VAL A 439 -7.35 8.63 -1.11
CA VAL A 439 -8.74 8.20 -1.33
C VAL A 439 -9.65 8.67 -0.21
N ALA A 440 -9.16 8.66 1.03
CA ALA A 440 -9.91 9.11 2.19
C ALA A 440 -8.98 9.56 3.31
N GLN A 441 -9.50 10.36 4.23
CA GLN A 441 -8.89 10.63 5.53
C GLN A 441 -9.81 10.10 6.62
N CYS A 442 -9.24 9.60 7.71
CA CYS A 442 -9.99 9.13 8.87
C CYS A 442 -9.37 9.64 10.16
N SER A 443 -10.19 9.97 11.14
CA SER A 443 -9.77 10.17 12.53
C SER A 443 -10.41 9.13 13.45
N ILE A 444 -9.66 8.69 14.46
CA ILE A 444 -10.11 7.81 15.53
C ILE A 444 -9.85 8.53 16.85
N THR A 445 -10.92 8.84 17.57
CA THR A 445 -10.86 9.61 18.81
C THR A 445 -11.60 8.87 19.92
N ALA A 446 -10.91 8.68 21.05
CA ALA A 446 -11.53 8.18 22.27
C ALA A 446 -12.40 9.28 22.88
N LEU A 447 -13.65 8.93 23.18
CA LEU A 447 -14.59 9.82 23.82
C LEU A 447 -14.63 9.55 25.33
N PRO A 448 -14.99 10.54 26.17
CA PRO A 448 -15.27 10.29 27.57
C PRO A 448 -16.24 9.12 27.75
N ARG A 449 -16.09 8.35 28.83
CA ARG A 449 -17.02 7.25 29.11
C ARG A 449 -18.45 7.78 29.22
N ALA A 450 -19.40 7.00 28.71
CA ALA A 450 -20.81 7.35 28.84
C ALA A 450 -21.30 7.06 30.27
N PRO A 451 -22.05 7.98 30.90
CA PRO A 451 -22.61 7.76 32.23
C PRO A 451 -23.72 6.70 32.21
N SER A 452 -24.45 6.60 31.10
CA SER A 452 -25.28 5.45 30.79
C SER A 452 -24.48 4.49 29.92
N GLN A 453 -24.60 3.19 30.17
CA GLN A 453 -23.96 2.19 29.31
C GLN A 453 -24.49 2.26 27.87
N SER A 454 -25.64 2.90 27.63
CA SER A 454 -26.30 3.03 26.33
C SER A 454 -25.46 3.83 25.30
N PRO A 455 -25.42 3.37 24.03
CA PRO A 455 -24.80 4.12 22.96
C PRO A 455 -25.63 5.38 22.66
N PRO A 456 -25.06 6.41 22.01
CA PRO A 456 -25.86 7.53 21.52
C PRO A 456 -26.89 7.01 20.51
N THR A 457 -28.05 7.64 20.45
CA THR A 457 -29.06 7.36 19.42
C THR A 457 -28.61 7.90 18.07
N ILE A 458 -29.12 7.33 16.97
CA ILE A 458 -28.92 7.88 15.61
C ILE A 458 -29.17 9.40 15.57
N ALA A 459 -30.28 9.87 16.15
CA ALA A 459 -30.66 11.28 16.11
C ALA A 459 -29.67 12.20 16.86
N GLU A 460 -29.00 11.69 17.89
CA GLU A 460 -27.93 12.44 18.57
C GLU A 460 -26.67 12.53 17.70
N VAL A 461 -26.28 11.42 17.05
CA VAL A 461 -25.12 11.39 16.15
C VAL A 461 -25.36 12.25 14.90
N GLU A 462 -26.56 12.20 14.32
CA GLU A 462 -26.96 13.08 13.22
C GLU A 462 -26.86 14.55 13.61
N ARG A 463 -27.41 14.94 14.77
CA ARG A 463 -27.34 16.32 15.26
C ARG A 463 -25.90 16.78 15.50
N ASP A 464 -25.06 15.92 16.05
CA ASP A 464 -23.65 16.22 16.30
C ASP A 464 -22.88 16.38 14.97
N LEU A 465 -23.14 15.52 13.98
CA LEU A 465 -22.55 15.59 12.64
C LEU A 465 -23.01 16.82 11.85
N GLU A 466 -24.31 17.14 11.83
CA GLU A 466 -24.84 18.35 11.17
C GLU A 466 -24.24 19.62 11.78
N ARG A 467 -24.14 19.68 13.12
CA ARG A 467 -23.49 20.80 13.80
C ARG A 467 -22.01 20.91 13.43
N SER A 468 -21.31 19.78 13.37
CA SER A 468 -19.89 19.74 13.03
C SER A 468 -19.64 20.23 11.60
N LEU A 469 -20.43 19.76 10.62
CA LEU A 469 -20.29 20.12 9.22
C LEU A 469 -20.78 21.53 8.90
N ALA A 470 -21.71 22.06 9.70
CA ALA A 470 -22.25 23.41 9.54
C ALA A 470 -22.66 23.69 8.07
N GLY A 471 -22.10 24.73 7.45
CA GLY A 471 -22.42 25.12 6.07
C GLY A 471 -22.01 24.10 5.00
N GLN A 472 -21.20 23.09 5.34
CA GLN A 472 -20.80 22.03 4.41
C GLN A 472 -21.85 20.92 4.29
N PHE A 473 -22.75 20.79 5.27
CA PHE A 473 -23.78 19.75 5.29
C PHE A 473 -24.81 19.96 4.19
N SER A 474 -25.33 18.86 3.63
CA SER A 474 -26.50 18.91 2.73
C SER A 474 -27.58 17.93 3.11
N ARG A 475 -27.26 16.65 3.33
CA ARG A 475 -28.24 15.64 3.73
C ARG A 475 -27.58 14.43 4.39
N PHE A 476 -28.37 13.68 5.16
CA PHE A 476 -28.05 12.31 5.53
C PHE A 476 -28.41 11.34 4.41
N GLU A 477 -27.53 10.38 4.15
CA GLU A 477 -27.76 9.34 3.14
C GLU A 477 -28.12 8.00 3.77
N HIS A 478 -27.53 7.68 4.92
CA HIS A 478 -27.75 6.42 5.59
C HIS A 478 -27.41 6.53 7.07
N SER A 479 -28.27 5.98 7.91
CA SER A 479 -28.04 5.84 9.35
C SER A 479 -28.42 4.42 9.78
N SER A 480 -27.61 3.80 10.63
CA SER A 480 -27.85 2.45 11.12
C SER A 480 -27.27 2.23 12.52
N GLU A 481 -27.89 1.30 13.23
CA GLU A 481 -27.39 0.75 14.49
C GLU A 481 -27.10 -0.74 14.31
N ALA A 482 -26.01 -1.20 14.88
CA ALA A 482 -25.63 -2.61 14.88
C ALA A 482 -24.97 -2.99 16.21
N THR A 483 -24.93 -4.29 16.51
CA THR A 483 -24.17 -4.83 17.63
C THR A 483 -23.25 -5.90 17.10
N ARG A 484 -21.95 -5.77 17.37
CA ARG A 484 -20.94 -6.76 17.03
C ARG A 484 -21.04 -7.97 17.95
N SER A 485 -20.42 -9.07 17.54
CA SER A 485 -20.37 -10.31 18.32
C SER A 485 -19.64 -10.17 19.67
N ASP A 486 -18.80 -9.14 19.83
CA ASP A 486 -18.11 -8.80 21.08
C ASP A 486 -18.88 -7.83 21.97
N GLY A 487 -20.16 -7.57 21.67
CA GLY A 487 -21.05 -6.71 22.46
C GLY A 487 -20.89 -5.21 22.19
N VAL A 488 -19.90 -4.81 21.36
CA VAL A 488 -19.73 -3.41 20.97
C VAL A 488 -20.89 -2.97 20.09
N ARG A 489 -21.59 -1.92 20.54
CA ARG A 489 -22.66 -1.29 19.78
C ARG A 489 -22.11 -0.22 18.88
N LEU A 490 -22.63 -0.18 17.66
CA LEU A 490 -22.22 0.72 16.59
C LEU A 490 -23.40 1.60 16.21
N VAL A 491 -23.20 2.91 16.18
CA VAL A 491 -24.12 3.85 15.54
C VAL A 491 -23.38 4.53 14.40
N ARG A 492 -23.82 4.25 13.18
CA ARG A 492 -23.18 4.71 11.95
C ARG A 492 -24.10 5.69 11.22
N VAL A 493 -23.58 6.86 10.89
CA VAL A 493 -24.28 7.90 10.13
C VAL A 493 -23.41 8.32 8.95
N VAL A 494 -24.03 8.43 7.78
CA VAL A 494 -23.42 8.90 6.54
C VAL A 494 -24.12 10.18 6.12
N ALA A 495 -23.34 11.24 5.95
CA ALA A 495 -23.79 12.51 5.40
C ALA A 495 -23.07 12.84 4.10
N THR A 496 -23.72 13.63 3.26
CA THR A 496 -23.12 14.25 2.08
C THR A 496 -23.33 15.75 2.08
N GLY A 497 -22.49 16.42 1.30
CA GLY A 497 -22.45 17.87 1.23
C GLY A 497 -21.29 18.38 0.41
N ARG A 498 -20.87 19.63 0.62
CA ARG A 498 -19.86 20.28 -0.21
C ARG A 498 -18.84 21.04 0.65
N ALA A 499 -17.58 20.90 0.29
CA ALA A 499 -16.47 21.70 0.81
C ALA A 499 -15.62 22.17 -0.37
N ASP A 500 -15.23 23.44 -0.39
CA ASP A 500 -14.44 24.07 -1.47
C ASP A 500 -14.99 23.81 -2.88
N GLY A 501 -16.33 23.79 -3.00
CA GLY A 501 -17.00 23.56 -4.27
C GLY A 501 -16.97 22.10 -4.76
N LEU A 502 -16.40 21.16 -4.01
CA LEU A 502 -16.37 19.73 -4.33
C LEU A 502 -17.38 18.93 -3.50
N PRO A 503 -17.98 17.86 -4.06
CA PRO A 503 -18.92 17.01 -3.33
C PRO A 503 -18.18 16.02 -2.42
N PHE A 504 -18.46 16.08 -1.13
CA PHE A 504 -17.87 15.23 -0.11
C PHE A 504 -18.90 14.30 0.53
N ARG A 505 -18.36 13.23 1.10
CA ARG A 505 -19.06 12.26 1.93
C ARG A 505 -18.35 12.15 3.27
N TRP A 506 -19.12 12.15 4.35
CA TRP A 506 -18.65 11.94 5.72
C TRP A 506 -19.33 10.71 6.29
N ILE A 507 -18.53 9.83 6.91
CA ILE A 507 -18.99 8.60 7.52
C ILE A 507 -18.54 8.64 8.98
N HIS A 508 -19.48 8.75 9.90
CA HIS A 508 -19.22 8.72 11.34
C HIS A 508 -19.74 7.42 11.92
N THR A 509 -18.88 6.71 12.64
CA THR A 509 -19.25 5.53 13.41
C THR A 509 -18.87 5.72 14.86
N VAL A 510 -19.84 5.71 15.76
CA VAL A 510 -19.61 5.71 17.20
C VAL A 510 -19.67 4.28 17.71
N LEU A 511 -18.61 3.85 18.38
CA LEU A 511 -18.51 2.56 19.05
C LEU A 511 -18.77 2.78 20.54
N THR A 512 -19.54 1.89 21.17
CA THR A 512 -19.78 1.89 22.63
C THR A 512 -19.79 0.46 23.14
N ASP A 513 -18.89 0.13 24.06
CA ASP A 513 -18.91 -1.17 24.74
C ASP A 513 -19.92 -1.22 25.90
N GLU A 514 -20.02 -2.38 26.55
CA GLU A 514 -20.91 -2.58 27.70
C GLU A 514 -20.46 -1.80 28.95
N THR A 515 -19.20 -1.36 29.01
CA THR A 515 -18.62 -0.57 30.11
C THR A 515 -18.74 0.94 29.89
N GLY A 516 -19.39 1.38 28.80
CA GLY A 516 -19.53 2.78 28.42
C GLY A 516 -18.27 3.39 27.82
N HIS A 517 -17.25 2.58 27.50
CA HIS A 517 -16.08 3.02 26.73
C HIS A 517 -16.52 3.34 25.30
N ARG A 518 -16.12 4.52 24.81
CA ARG A 518 -16.55 5.05 23.52
C ARG A 518 -15.40 5.47 22.63
N LEU A 519 -15.55 5.21 21.34
CA LEU A 519 -14.71 5.75 20.27
C LEU A 519 -15.61 6.36 19.20
N VAL A 520 -15.10 7.38 18.52
CA VAL A 520 -15.66 7.83 17.24
C VAL A 520 -14.62 7.62 16.14
N VAL A 521 -15.08 7.04 15.03
CA VAL A 521 -14.33 6.87 13.79
C VAL A 521 -15.00 7.74 12.74
N SER A 522 -14.26 8.72 12.22
CA SER A 522 -14.79 9.71 11.27
C SER A 522 -13.99 9.68 9.99
N SER A 523 -14.59 9.18 8.90
CA SER A 523 -13.96 9.14 7.57
C SER A 523 -14.55 10.19 6.64
N THR A 524 -13.69 10.85 5.87
CA THR A 524 -14.04 11.85 4.86
C THR A 524 -13.42 11.49 3.52
N LEU A 525 -14.19 11.60 2.45
CA LEU A 525 -13.75 11.37 1.08
C LEU A 525 -14.55 12.19 0.07
N GLU A 526 -13.95 12.50 -1.08
CA GLU A 526 -14.69 12.99 -2.23
C GLU A 526 -15.64 11.91 -2.77
N GLN A 527 -16.85 12.30 -3.17
CA GLN A 527 -17.85 11.35 -3.67
C GLN A 527 -17.39 10.58 -4.92
N SER A 528 -16.53 11.19 -5.74
CA SER A 528 -15.94 10.56 -6.93
C SER A 528 -15.10 9.32 -6.58
N LEU A 529 -14.56 9.25 -5.36
CA LEU A 529 -13.68 8.18 -4.89
C LEU A 529 -14.43 7.06 -4.14
N GLU A 530 -15.75 7.16 -3.98
CA GLU A 530 -16.56 6.18 -3.23
C GLU A 530 -16.36 4.74 -3.71
N LYS A 531 -16.40 4.51 -5.03
CA LYS A 531 -16.22 3.17 -5.60
C LYS A 531 -14.85 2.59 -5.28
N ARG A 532 -13.82 3.46 -5.24
CA ARG A 532 -12.44 3.07 -4.93
C ARG A 532 -12.24 2.81 -3.43
N PHE A 533 -12.91 3.60 -2.59
CA PHE A 533 -12.91 3.43 -1.14
C PHE A 533 -13.66 2.17 -0.71
N GLY A 534 -14.76 1.84 -1.37
CA GLY A 534 -15.50 0.59 -1.17
C GLY A 534 -16.00 0.41 0.26
N THR A 535 -15.53 -0.65 0.92
CA THR A 535 -15.90 -1.03 2.31
C THR A 535 -14.83 -0.71 3.34
N SER A 536 -13.82 0.09 2.97
CA SER A 536 -12.62 0.32 3.79
C SER A 536 -12.92 0.96 5.15
N ASP A 537 -13.98 1.76 5.29
CA ASP A 537 -14.43 2.30 6.59
C ASP A 537 -14.92 1.19 7.53
N ARG A 538 -15.72 0.26 6.99
CA ARG A 538 -16.27 -0.85 7.79
C ARG A 538 -15.17 -1.81 8.22
N GLU A 539 -14.26 -2.13 7.30
CA GLU A 539 -13.10 -2.97 7.60
C GLU A 539 -12.20 -2.35 8.68
N LEU A 540 -12.02 -1.02 8.66
CA LEU A 540 -11.30 -0.29 9.68
C LEU A 540 -12.01 -0.39 11.05
N VAL A 541 -13.32 -0.12 11.09
CA VAL A 541 -14.14 -0.21 12.32
C VAL A 541 -14.17 -1.64 12.87
N ASP A 542 -14.29 -2.64 12.02
CA ASP A 542 -14.28 -4.06 12.41
C ASP A 542 -12.94 -4.47 13.03
N GLY A 543 -11.85 -3.85 12.57
CA GLY A 543 -10.49 -4.02 13.09
C GLY A 543 -10.28 -3.49 14.52
N ILE A 544 -11.15 -2.61 15.01
CA ILE A 544 -11.04 -2.01 16.34
C ILE A 544 -11.47 -3.00 17.42
N ARG A 545 -10.74 -2.99 18.54
CA ARG A 545 -11.16 -3.58 19.80
C ARG A 545 -10.89 -2.63 20.95
N LEU A 546 -11.88 -2.55 21.82
CA LEU A 546 -11.81 -1.87 23.10
C LEU A 546 -11.29 -2.88 24.14
N PRO A 547 -10.06 -2.74 24.65
CA PRO A 547 -9.58 -3.60 25.72
C PRO A 547 -10.40 -3.37 26.99
N ALA A 548 -10.66 -4.46 27.72
CA ALA A 548 -11.14 -4.34 29.10
C ALA A 548 -10.00 -3.76 29.95
N GLU A 549 -10.29 -2.75 30.75
CA GLU A 549 -9.27 -2.05 31.53
C GLU A 549 -8.58 -3.01 32.52
N ALA A 550 -7.26 -2.87 32.67
CA ALA A 550 -6.54 -3.34 33.85
C ALA A 550 -6.70 -2.27 34.92
N GLU A 551 -7.28 -2.60 36.07
CA GLU A 551 -7.57 -1.67 37.18
C GLU A 551 -6.43 -0.66 37.41
N SER A 552 -6.66 0.61 37.08
CA SER A 552 -5.75 1.71 37.41
C SER A 552 -6.49 2.87 38.07
N GLY A 553 -6.42 2.91 39.41
CA GLY A 553 -6.31 4.11 40.28
C GLY A 553 -7.42 5.18 40.25
N PRO A 554 -7.66 5.90 41.37
CA PRO A 554 -8.80 6.81 41.47
C PRO A 554 -8.60 8.05 40.58
N GLU A 555 -9.53 8.24 39.66
CA GLU A 555 -9.67 9.42 38.80
C GLU A 555 -10.16 10.60 39.66
N THR A 556 -9.32 11.62 39.85
CA THR A 556 -9.72 12.87 40.49
C THR A 556 -10.62 13.69 39.56
N ALA A 557 -11.67 14.22 40.17
CA ALA A 557 -12.88 14.77 39.58
C ALA A 557 -12.73 16.04 38.71
N GLU A 558 -13.69 16.15 37.79
CA GLU A 558 -14.32 17.35 37.21
C GLU A 558 -13.46 18.33 36.40
N ASP A 559 -13.59 18.27 35.07
CA ASP A 559 -13.53 19.45 34.19
C ASP A 559 -14.87 19.60 33.45
N ASP A 560 -15.54 20.73 33.69
CA ASP A 560 -16.89 21.07 33.27
C ASP A 560 -16.90 21.55 31.80
N ARG A 561 -16.58 20.65 30.86
CA ARG A 561 -16.70 20.87 29.41
C ARG A 561 -17.76 19.96 28.78
N LEU A 562 -18.92 19.89 29.41
CA LEU A 562 -20.13 19.30 28.84
C LEU A 562 -20.67 20.19 27.71
N THR A 563 -20.09 20.10 26.50
CA THR A 563 -20.77 20.41 25.20
C THR A 563 -19.87 20.27 23.95
N SER A 564 -18.55 20.14 24.08
CA SER A 564 -17.62 20.11 22.92
C SER A 564 -17.04 18.74 22.56
N GLY A 565 -17.17 17.73 23.43
CA GLY A 565 -16.39 16.48 23.35
C GLY A 565 -16.83 15.43 22.33
N ARG A 566 -17.65 15.78 21.33
CA ARG A 566 -18.13 14.87 20.26
C ARG A 566 -18.01 15.46 18.85
N GLN A 567 -17.35 16.61 18.72
CA GLN A 567 -17.13 17.21 17.40
C GLN A 567 -16.13 16.37 16.63
N ALA A 568 -16.41 16.15 15.34
CA ALA A 568 -15.40 15.60 14.47
C ALA A 568 -14.22 16.57 14.46
N ARG A 569 -12.99 16.03 14.58
CA ARG A 569 -11.83 16.75 14.06
C ARG A 569 -12.03 16.82 12.55
N LEU A 570 -12.74 17.85 12.12
CA LEU A 570 -12.68 18.28 10.74
C LEU A 570 -11.23 18.71 10.48
N PRO A 571 -10.73 18.49 9.26
CA PRO A 571 -9.40 18.99 8.91
C PRO A 571 -9.34 20.47 9.28
N GLN A 572 -8.40 20.86 10.15
CA GLN A 572 -7.84 22.20 9.99
C GLN A 572 -7.34 22.26 8.55
N GLU A 573 -7.69 23.33 7.83
CA GLU A 573 -7.44 23.53 6.40
C GLU A 573 -6.33 22.63 5.92
N SER A 574 -6.69 21.48 5.34
CA SER A 574 -5.73 20.65 4.65
C SER A 574 -5.39 21.42 3.38
N ARG A 575 -4.55 22.44 3.52
CA ARG A 575 -3.81 23.07 2.42
C ARG A 575 -2.85 22.02 1.89
N THR A 576 -3.40 21.06 1.20
CA THR A 576 -2.65 20.16 0.33
C THR A 576 -2.94 20.64 -1.10
N PRO A 577 -1.92 20.74 -1.96
CA PRO A 577 -2.03 21.26 -3.32
C PRO A 577 -3.10 20.61 -4.19
#